data_AF-A0A0F5MT17-F1
#
_entry.id   AF-A0A0F5MT17-F1
#
_cell.length_a   1.000
_cell.length_b   1.000
_cell.length_c   1.000
_cell.angle_alpha   90.00
_cell.angle_beta   90.00
_cell.angle_gamma   90.00
#
_symmetry.space_group_name_H-M   'P 1'
#
loop_
_entity.id
_entity.type
_entity.pdbx_description
1 polymer ?
#
loop_
_entity_poly.entity_id
_entity_poly.type
_entity_poly.pdbx_seq_one_letter_code
_entity_poly.pdbx_strand_id
1 'polypeptide(L)'
;MMTDHELAEQLFAAVKPEGFGIKSAVSAGEYVAAIIDLVEQAALRSIPLPQNLADAVAEFADDPTLDPDDIAAIREDLATITALS
;
A
#
# COMPACT_ATOMS: atom_id res chain seq x y z
N MET A 1 -7.86 8.20 -10.83
CA MET A 1 -6.87 7.12 -10.70
C MET A 1 -5.49 7.71 -10.55
N MET A 2 -4.86 7.39 -9.42
CA MET A 2 -3.43 7.56 -9.21
C MET A 2 -2.71 6.41 -9.93
N THR A 3 -1.52 6.63 -10.48
CA THR A 3 -0.71 5.53 -11.03
C THR A 3 -0.07 4.71 -9.91
N ASP A 4 0.31 3.46 -10.17
CA ASP A 4 0.99 2.60 -9.19
C ASP A 4 2.28 3.24 -8.65
N HIS A 5 3.02 3.93 -9.52
CA HIS A 5 4.22 4.69 -9.14
C HIS A 5 3.87 5.80 -8.14
N GLU A 6 2.91 6.67 -8.48
CA GLU A 6 2.50 7.76 -7.59
C GLU A 6 1.93 7.25 -6.25
N LEU A 7 1.21 6.13 -6.28
CA LEU A 7 0.66 5.49 -5.09
C LEU A 7 1.76 4.94 -4.19
N ALA A 8 2.72 4.20 -4.77
CA ALA A 8 3.86 3.67 -4.04
C ALA A 8 4.71 4.79 -3.39
N GLU A 9 4.98 5.89 -4.11
CA GLU A 9 5.76 7.01 -3.56
C GLU A 9 5.04 7.70 -2.40
N GLN A 10 3.73 7.94 -2.53
CA GLN A 10 2.96 8.60 -1.48
C GLN A 10 2.75 7.70 -0.26
N LEU A 11 2.52 6.40 -0.46
CA LEU A 11 2.52 5.42 0.64
C LEU A 11 3.87 5.38 1.32
N PHE A 12 4.98 5.37 0.58
CA PHE A 12 6.33 5.37 1.17
C PHE A 12 6.55 6.60 2.05
N ALA A 13 6.11 7.79 1.59
CA ALA A 13 6.22 9.04 2.34
C ALA A 13 5.33 9.06 3.60
N ALA A 14 4.15 8.44 3.54
CA ALA A 14 3.20 8.36 4.65
C ALA A 14 3.65 7.34 5.71
N VAL A 15 3.98 6.11 5.27
CA VAL A 15 4.32 4.98 6.13
C VAL A 15 5.72 5.12 6.73
N LYS A 16 6.65 5.74 6.00
CA LYS A 16 8.07 5.88 6.40
C LYS A 16 8.63 4.54 6.92
N PRO A 17 8.61 3.49 6.09
CA PRO A 17 9.00 2.16 6.52
C PRO A 17 10.45 2.13 6.99
N GLU A 18 10.71 1.36 8.05
CA GLU A 18 12.06 1.06 8.52
C GLU A 18 12.53 -0.25 7.87
N GLY A 19 13.64 -0.22 7.12
CA GLY A 19 14.19 -1.41 6.46
C GLY A 19 14.62 -1.16 5.01
N PHE A 20 15.67 -1.86 4.56
CA PHE A 20 16.28 -1.66 3.23
C PHE A 20 15.45 -2.21 2.05
N GLY A 21 14.52 -3.14 2.29
CA GLY A 21 13.77 -3.85 1.24
C GLY A 21 12.80 -2.95 0.45
N ILE A 22 11.92 -2.24 1.16
CA ILE A 22 10.84 -1.46 0.53
C ILE A 22 11.37 -0.26 -0.27
N LYS A 23 12.43 0.39 0.22
CA LYS A 23 13.10 1.47 -0.53
C LYS A 23 13.74 0.97 -1.83
N SER A 24 14.16 -0.30 -1.86
CA SER A 24 14.74 -0.93 -3.05
C SER A 24 13.67 -1.29 -4.10
N ALA A 25 12.49 -1.75 -3.69
CA ALA A 25 11.38 -2.09 -4.61
C ALA A 25 10.85 -0.87 -5.37
N VAL A 26 10.59 0.25 -4.67
CA VAL A 26 10.19 1.52 -5.31
C VAL A 26 11.26 2.02 -6.29
N SER A 27 12.54 1.84 -5.94
CA SER A 27 13.66 2.27 -6.79
C SER A 27 13.90 1.32 -7.99
N ALA A 28 13.42 0.08 -7.91
CA ALA A 28 13.51 -0.94 -8.97
C ALA A 28 12.35 -0.89 -9.96
N GLY A 29 11.31 -0.07 -9.71
CA GLY A 29 10.11 0.00 -10.53
C GLY A 29 9.08 -1.09 -10.22
N GLU A 30 9.24 -1.82 -9.13
CA GLU A 30 8.34 -2.88 -8.69
C GLU A 30 7.22 -2.28 -7.81
N TYR A 31 6.43 -1.37 -8.39
CA TYR A 31 5.47 -0.55 -7.65
C TYR A 31 4.34 -1.35 -7.02
N VAL A 32 3.81 -2.38 -7.71
CA VAL A 32 2.77 -3.27 -7.18
C VAL A 32 3.23 -3.95 -5.89
N ALA A 33 4.40 -4.59 -5.91
CA ALA A 33 4.97 -5.24 -4.74
C ALA A 33 5.24 -4.24 -3.62
N ALA A 34 5.75 -3.05 -3.96
CA ALA A 34 5.98 -1.99 -2.98
C ALA A 34 4.68 -1.50 -2.32
N ILE A 35 3.57 -1.38 -3.06
CA ILE A 35 2.26 -1.00 -2.51
C ILE A 35 1.80 -2.04 -1.49
N ILE A 36 1.85 -3.33 -1.84
CA ILE A 36 1.47 -4.43 -0.95
C ILE A 36 2.27 -4.36 0.36
N ASP A 37 3.61 -4.33 0.27
CA ASP A 37 4.48 -4.26 1.44
C ASP A 37 4.23 -3.01 2.30
N LEU A 38 3.96 -1.86 1.67
CA LEU A 38 3.72 -0.60 2.38
C LEU A 38 2.38 -0.61 3.12
N VAL A 39 1.34 -1.17 2.52
CA VAL A 39 0.02 -1.31 3.15
C VAL A 39 0.09 -2.30 4.30
N GLU A 40 0.76 -3.44 4.13
CA GLU A 40 1.02 -4.41 5.21
C GLU A 40 1.79 -3.74 6.37
N GLN A 41 2.86 -3.02 6.08
CA GLN A 41 3.62 -2.31 7.10
C GLN A 41 2.79 -1.25 7.85
N ALA A 42 1.91 -0.55 7.14
CA ALA A 42 1.01 0.41 7.76
C ALA A 42 0.04 -0.29 8.73
N ALA A 43 -0.53 -1.43 8.34
CA ALA A 43 -1.41 -2.23 9.19
C ALA A 43 -0.67 -2.79 10.42
N LEU A 44 0.46 -3.49 10.21
CA LEU A 44 1.28 -4.09 11.26
C LEU A 44 1.75 -3.08 12.32
N ARG A 45 2.06 -1.86 11.89
CA ARG A 45 2.57 -0.79 12.76
C ARG A 45 1.48 0.17 13.23
N SER A 46 0.21 -0.09 12.87
CA SER A 46 -0.93 0.76 13.18
C SER A 46 -0.72 2.22 12.77
N ILE A 47 -0.22 2.44 11.55
CA ILE A 47 0.00 3.77 10.98
C ILE A 47 -1.27 4.16 10.21
N PRO A 48 -1.99 5.22 10.63
CA PRO A 48 -3.15 5.69 9.88
C PRO A 48 -2.72 6.29 8.54
N LEU A 49 -3.47 5.98 7.49
CA LEU A 49 -3.29 6.59 6.18
C LEU A 49 -4.23 7.79 5.99
N PRO A 50 -3.78 8.87 5.33
CA PRO A 50 -4.68 9.89 4.81
C PRO A 50 -5.80 9.28 3.97
N GLN A 51 -7.03 9.78 4.09
CA GLN A 51 -8.21 9.22 3.40
C GLN A 51 -8.00 9.07 1.90
N ASN A 52 -7.37 10.06 1.25
CA ASN A 52 -7.10 9.99 -0.20
C ASN A 52 -6.16 8.84 -0.60
N LEU A 53 -5.26 8.41 0.30
CA LEU A 53 -4.42 7.24 0.08
C LEU A 53 -5.16 5.94 0.37
N ALA A 54 -5.99 5.91 1.42
CA ALA A 54 -6.85 4.76 1.69
C ALA A 54 -7.80 4.47 0.51
N ASP A 55 -8.42 5.51 -0.06
CA ASP A 55 -9.29 5.40 -1.24
C ASP A 55 -8.51 4.92 -2.47
N ALA A 56 -7.29 5.40 -2.67
CA ALA A 56 -6.44 4.97 -3.79
C ALA A 56 -5.97 3.51 -3.65
N VAL A 57 -5.69 3.04 -2.43
CA VAL A 57 -5.38 1.62 -2.16
C VAL A 57 -6.61 0.73 -2.41
N ALA A 58 -7.80 1.19 -2.03
CA ALA A 58 -9.05 0.47 -2.33
C ALA A 58 -9.27 0.35 -3.85
N GLU A 59 -9.07 1.44 -4.59
CA GLU A 59 -9.16 1.44 -6.06
C GLU A 59 -8.09 0.54 -6.71
N PHE A 60 -6.86 0.53 -6.17
CA PHE A 60 -5.80 -0.40 -6.61
C PHE A 60 -6.19 -1.87 -6.40
N ALA A 61 -6.83 -2.21 -5.27
CA ALA A 61 -7.30 -3.57 -4.98
C ALA A 61 -8.51 -4.01 -5.82
N ASP A 62 -9.06 -3.14 -6.68
CA ASP A 62 -10.09 -3.49 -7.65
C ASP A 62 -9.51 -3.82 -9.04
N ASP A 63 -8.18 -3.72 -9.23
CA ASP A 63 -7.52 -4.07 -10.49
C ASP A 63 -7.60 -5.59 -10.74
N PRO A 64 -8.27 -6.05 -11.82
CA PRO A 64 -8.42 -7.47 -12.12
C PRO A 64 -7.14 -8.15 -12.60
N THR A 65 -6.05 -7.41 -12.81
CA THR A 65 -4.74 -7.94 -13.20
C THR A 65 -3.89 -8.35 -12.01
N LEU A 66 -4.26 -7.95 -10.79
CA LEU A 66 -3.62 -8.41 -9.55
C LEU A 66 -4.01 -9.86 -9.24
N ASP A 67 -3.12 -10.56 -8.53
CA ASP A 67 -3.44 -11.88 -8.01
C ASP A 67 -4.57 -11.78 -6.96
N PRO A 68 -5.58 -12.68 -6.98
CA PRO A 68 -6.65 -12.65 -5.99
C PRO A 68 -6.18 -12.72 -4.53
N ASP A 69 -5.06 -13.40 -4.25
CA ASP A 69 -4.49 -13.48 -2.91
C ASP A 69 -3.89 -12.12 -2.49
N ASP A 70 -3.22 -11.42 -3.41
CA ASP A 70 -2.71 -10.06 -3.17
C ASP A 70 -3.85 -9.07 -2.90
N ILE A 71 -4.94 -9.15 -3.69
CA ILE A 71 -6.15 -8.35 -3.47
C ILE A 71 -6.73 -8.60 -2.07
N ALA A 72 -6.81 -9.87 -1.65
CA ALA A 72 -7.33 -10.23 -0.34
C ALA A 72 -6.46 -9.66 0.79
N ALA A 73 -5.13 -9.79 0.67
CA ALA A 73 -4.17 -9.26 1.64
C ALA A 73 -4.28 -7.73 1.78
N ILE A 74 -4.28 -7.00 0.66
CA ILE A 74 -4.41 -5.53 0.66
C ILE A 74 -5.72 -5.10 1.34
N ARG A 75 -6.83 -5.78 1.05
CA ARG A 75 -8.13 -5.46 1.63
C ARG A 75 -8.18 -5.73 3.14
N GLU A 76 -7.57 -6.80 3.60
CA GLU A 76 -7.45 -7.11 5.03
C GLU A 76 -6.63 -6.05 5.78
N ASP A 77 -5.48 -5.68 5.23
CA ASP A 77 -4.61 -4.66 5.80
C ASP A 77 -5.26 -3.27 5.79
N LEU A 78 -5.93 -2.91 4.69
CA LEU A 78 -6.66 -1.65 4.59
C LEU A 78 -7.82 -1.58 5.59
N ALA A 79 -8.54 -2.68 5.83
CA ALA A 79 -9.57 -2.75 6.86
C ALA A 79 -8.97 -2.52 8.27
N THR A 80 -7.79 -3.09 8.53
CA THR A 80 -7.06 -2.87 9.79
C THR A 80 -6.67 -1.40 9.98
N ILE A 81 -6.15 -0.76 8.92
CA ILE A 81 -5.74 0.65 8.94
C ILE A 81 -6.95 1.57 9.15
N THR A 82 -8.05 1.34 8.43
CA THR A 82 -9.24 2.20 8.50
C THR A 82 -9.95 2.12 9.85
N ALA A 83 -9.82 1.00 10.59
CA ALA A 83 -10.33 0.86 11.95
C ALA A 83 -9.58 1.70 13.00
N LEU A 84 -8.44 2.31 12.65
CA LEU A 84 -7.67 3.19 13.55
C LEU A 84 -8.23 4.62 13.61
N SER A 85 -9.20 4.95 12.75
CA SER A 85 -9.73 6.31 12.55
C SER A 85 -10.96 6.62 13.39
#